data_AF-A0A9N9CM36-F1
#
_entry.id   AF-A0A9N9CM36-F1
#
_cell.length_a   1.000
_cell.length_b   1.000
_cell.length_c   1.000
_cell.angle_alpha   90.00
_cell.angle_beta   90.00
_cell.angle_gamma   90.00
#
_symmetry.space_group_name_H-M   'P 1'
#
loop_
_entity.id
_entity.type
_entity.pdbx_description
1 polymer ?
#
loop_
_entity_poly.entity_id
_entity_poly.type
_entity_poly.pdbx_seq_one_letter_code
_entity_poly.pdbx_strand_id
1 'polypeptide(L)'
;MEDSNCINEEHSKTVTQRQYFAYILQWRPLIPHALHYTGRLFQQFIVDAYVTIEQGRLNWISQNQKQIRAELYQGLQDAVANTDGNSDNMQCSTLG
;
A
#
# COMPACT_ATOMS: atom_id res chain seq x y z
N MET A 1 -15.63 18.28 5.62
CA MET A 1 -15.25 17.29 4.60
C MET A 1 -13.79 16.99 4.84
N GLU A 2 -13.56 15.77 5.35
CA GLU A 2 -12.33 14.92 5.35
C GLU A 2 -10.97 15.62 5.48
N ASP A 3 -10.14 15.33 6.49
CA ASP A 3 -9.58 14.00 6.68
C ASP A 3 -9.54 13.55 8.15
N SER A 4 -10.35 12.52 8.43
CA SER A 4 -10.07 11.58 9.51
C SER A 4 -9.01 10.59 9.02
N ASN A 5 -7.83 10.58 9.61
CA ASN A 5 -7.23 9.30 9.97
C ASN A 5 -6.45 9.45 11.27
N CYS A 6 -7.20 9.25 12.35
CA CYS A 6 -6.70 8.96 13.67
C CYS A 6 -5.60 7.90 13.56
N ILE A 7 -4.41 8.25 14.04
CA ILE A 7 -3.39 7.29 14.48
C ILE A 7 -4.06 6.52 15.63
N ASN A 8 -4.85 5.49 15.30
CA ASN A 8 -5.27 4.48 16.24
C ASN A 8 -4.02 3.64 16.53
N GLU A 9 -3.12 4.17 17.35
CA GLU A 9 -2.05 3.38 17.97
C GLU A 9 -2.67 2.59 19.12
N GLU A 10 -3.52 1.63 18.75
CA GLU A 10 -3.71 0.45 19.57
C GLU A 10 -2.29 -0.04 19.91
N HIS A 11 -1.95 -0.12 21.20
CA HIS A 11 -0.70 -0.71 21.69
C HIS A 11 -0.71 -2.22 21.36
N SER A 12 -0.67 -2.55 20.07
CA SER A 12 -0.39 -3.88 19.60
C SER A 12 1.06 -4.15 20.00
N LYS A 13 1.28 -5.22 20.77
CA LYS A 13 2.61 -5.66 21.20
C LYS A 13 3.49 -6.14 20.04
N THR A 14 3.01 -6.01 18.79
CA THR A 14 3.66 -6.48 17.57
C THR A 14 4.05 -5.28 16.70
N VAL A 15 5.30 -5.29 16.24
CA VAL A 15 5.86 -4.25 15.38
C VAL A 15 5.92 -4.78 13.95
N THR A 16 5.51 -3.97 12.97
CA THR A 16 5.64 -4.37 11.56
C THR A 16 7.11 -4.36 11.14
N GLN A 17 7.48 -5.22 10.19
CA GLN A 17 8.86 -5.29 9.68
C GLN A 17 9.38 -3.92 9.22
N ARG A 18 8.54 -3.13 8.53
CA ARG A 18 8.86 -1.77 8.09
C ARG A 18 9.16 -0.82 9.26
N GLN A 19 8.34 -0.84 10.31
CA GLN A 19 8.56 0.00 11.50
C GLN A 19 9.85 -0.39 12.23
N TYR A 20 10.13 -1.70 12.33
CA TYR A 20 11.36 -2.20 12.93
C TYR A 20 12.61 -1.74 12.16
N PHE A 21 12.62 -1.88 10.83
CA PHE A 21 13.76 -1.43 10.01
C PHE A 21 13.90 0.10 10.01
N ALA A 22 12.79 0.85 9.97
CA ALA A 22 12.82 2.31 10.08
C ALA A 22 13.39 2.78 11.43
N TYR A 23 13.04 2.09 12.52
CA TYR A 23 13.60 2.37 13.84
C TYR A 23 15.11 2.16 13.90
N ILE A 24 15.62 1.09 13.26
CA ILE A 24 17.06 0.79 13.20
C ILE A 24 17.82 1.81 12.35
N LEU A 25 17.24 2.27 11.24
CA LEU A 25 17.88 3.19 10.29
C LEU A 25 17.86 4.66 10.76
N GLN A 26 17.05 4.99 11.76
CA GLN A 26 16.93 6.36 12.24
C GLN A 26 18.24 6.86 12.87
N TRP A 27 18.72 8.01 12.40
CA TRP A 27 19.86 8.69 13.01
C TRP A 27 19.49 9.24 14.40
N ARG A 28 20.31 8.94 15.41
CA ARG A 28 20.12 9.26 16.83
C ARG A 28 21.46 9.63 17.48
N PRO A 29 21.57 10.81 18.09
CA PRO A 29 22.86 11.33 18.58
C PRO A 29 23.45 10.59 19.78
N LEU A 30 22.67 9.77 20.49
CA LEU A 30 23.08 9.11 21.74
C LEU A 30 23.59 7.66 21.56
N ILE A 31 23.50 7.09 20.36
CA ILE A 31 23.87 5.69 20.10
C ILE A 31 24.84 5.66 18.91
N PRO A 32 26.03 5.04 19.04
CA PRO A 32 26.94 4.92 17.91
C PRO A 32 26.30 4.08 16.81
N HIS A 33 26.12 4.68 15.64
CA HIS A 33 25.59 4.01 14.45
C HIS A 33 26.67 3.13 13.80
N ALA A 34 27.10 2.07 14.48
CA ALA A 34 28.06 1.11 13.93
C ALA A 34 27.63 0.60 12.54
N LEU A 35 26.32 0.45 12.33
CA LEU A 35 25.72 0.06 11.06
C LEU A 35 25.95 1.08 9.93
N HIS A 36 26.03 2.39 10.22
CA HIS A 36 26.20 3.42 9.19
C HIS A 36 27.67 3.61 8.76
N TYR A 37 28.62 3.13 9.56
CA TYR A 37 30.05 3.20 9.24
C TYR A 37 30.55 1.99 8.43
N THR A 38 29.75 0.93 8.32
CA THR A 38 30.13 -0.32 7.66
C THR A 38 29.68 -0.34 6.20
N GLY A 39 30.32 0.46 5.34
CA GLY A 39 29.97 0.69 3.92
C GLY A 39 29.19 -0.44 3.20
N ARG A 40 29.86 -1.54 2.80
CA ARG A 40 29.21 -2.64 2.04
C ARG A 40 28.21 -3.45 2.86
N LEU A 41 28.48 -3.65 4.14
CA LEU A 41 27.60 -4.41 5.04
C LEU A 41 26.25 -3.69 5.21
N PHE A 42 26.29 -2.36 5.31
CA PHE A 42 25.11 -1.51 5.37
C PHE A 42 24.28 -1.60 4.09
N GLN A 43 24.93 -1.58 2.93
CA GLN A 43 24.24 -1.74 1.65
C GLN A 43 23.53 -3.09 1.55
N GLN A 44 24.20 -4.17 1.96
CA GLN A 44 23.60 -5.51 1.97
C GLN A 44 22.42 -5.57 2.95
N PHE A 45 22.57 -5.00 4.15
CA PHE A 45 21.49 -4.92 5.13
C PHE A 45 20.24 -4.19 4.60
N ILE A 46 20.42 -3.06 3.92
CA ILE A 46 19.28 -2.32 3.33
C ILE A 46 18.58 -3.18 2.28
N VAL A 47 19.35 -3.84 1.40
CA VAL A 47 18.79 -4.71 0.36
C VAL A 47 18.01 -5.86 0.98
N ASP A 48 18.58 -6.54 1.99
CA ASP A 48 17.93 -7.66 2.67
C ASP A 48 16.65 -7.21 3.41
N ALA A 49 16.67 -6.04 4.04
CA ALA A 49 15.49 -5.45 4.68
C ALA A 49 14.38 -5.16 3.67
N TYR A 50 14.72 -4.59 2.51
CA TYR A 50 13.77 -4.32 1.44
C TYR A 50 13.14 -5.61 0.89
N VAL A 51 13.97 -6.61 0.59
CA VAL A 51 13.51 -7.92 0.09
C VAL A 51 12.56 -8.58 1.09
N THR A 52 12.86 -8.49 2.39
CA THR A 52 12.00 -9.06 3.44
C THR A 52 10.61 -8.42 3.47
N ILE A 53 10.55 -7.09 3.39
CA ILE A 53 9.28 -6.34 3.34
C ILE A 53 8.50 -6.71 2.08
N GLU A 54 9.17 -6.74 0.93
CA GLU A 54 8.53 -7.02 -0.35
C GLU A 54 8.03 -8.47 -0.43
N GLN A 55 8.79 -9.42 0.14
CA GLN A 55 8.36 -10.81 0.27
C GLN A 55 7.04 -10.91 1.04
N GLY A 56 6.88 -10.15 2.13
CA GLY A 56 5.63 -10.07 2.88
C GLY A 56 4.47 -9.55 2.05
N ARG A 57 4.71 -8.52 1.23
CA ARG A 57 3.70 -7.95 0.31
C ARG A 57 3.30 -8.93 -0.79
N LEU A 58 4.27 -9.56 -1.44
CA LEU A 58 4.02 -10.57 -2.48
C LEU A 58 3.25 -11.77 -1.93
N ASN A 59 3.58 -12.20 -0.71
CA ASN A 59 2.85 -13.27 -0.04
C ASN A 59 1.38 -12.90 0.19
N TRP A 60 1.12 -11.66 0.64
CA TRP A 60 -0.26 -11.18 0.79
C TRP A 60 -1.00 -11.15 -0.55
N ILE A 61 -0.38 -10.65 -1.62
CA ILE A 61 -0.98 -10.62 -2.97
C ILE A 61 -1.28 -12.05 -3.44
N SER A 62 -0.37 -12.98 -3.24
CA SER A 62 -0.55 -14.38 -3.62
C SER A 62 -1.71 -15.04 -2.88
N GLN A 63 -1.89 -14.74 -1.59
CA GLN A 63 -2.96 -15.32 -0.78
C GLN A 63 -4.33 -14.69 -1.09
N ASN A 64 -4.36 -13.40 -1.40
CA ASN A 64 -5.60 -12.65 -1.64
C ASN A 64 -5.95 -12.52 -3.13
N GLN A 65 -5.28 -13.27 -4.00
CA GLN A 65 -5.44 -13.16 -5.45
C GLN A 65 -6.89 -13.34 -5.92
N LYS A 66 -7.68 -14.19 -5.25
CA LYS A 66 -9.10 -14.40 -5.57
C LYS A 66 -9.94 -13.14 -5.30
N GLN A 67 -9.69 -12.47 -4.18
CA GLN A 67 -10.38 -11.24 -3.81
C GLN A 67 -10.01 -10.11 -4.78
N ILE A 68 -8.72 -9.93 -5.07
CA ILE A 68 -8.24 -8.92 -6.03
C ILE A 68 -8.88 -9.13 -7.41
N ARG A 69 -9.00 -10.39 -7.87
CA ARG A 69 -9.67 -10.71 -9.13
C ARG A 69 -11.16 -10.39 -9.08
N ALA A 70 -11.84 -10.70 -7.98
CA ALA A 70 -13.27 -10.41 -7.84
C ALA A 70 -13.55 -8.90 -7.86
N GLU A 71 -12.76 -8.10 -7.12
CA GLU A 71 -12.84 -6.63 -7.13
C GLU A 71 -12.58 -6.07 -8.53
N LEU A 72 -11.61 -6.60 -9.27
CA LEU A 72 -11.32 -6.18 -10.64
C LEU A 72 -12.49 -6.44 -11.59
N TYR A 73 -13.12 -7.63 -11.50
CA TYR A 73 -14.27 -7.96 -12.35
C TYR A 73 -15.49 -7.11 -12.02
N GLN A 74 -15.74 -6.83 -10.73
CA GLN A 74 -16.80 -5.91 -10.31
C GLN A 74 -16.56 -4.51 -10.88
N GLY A 75 -15.35 -3.96 -10.72
CA GLY A 75 -15.01 -2.64 -11.27
C GLY A 75 -15.14 -2.55 -12.79
N LEU A 76 -14.81 -3.63 -13.51
CA LEU A 76 -14.98 -3.70 -14.97
C LEU A 76 -16.47 -3.76 -15.35
N GLN A 77 -17.28 -4.55 -14.63
CA GLN A 77 -18.72 -4.61 -14.84
C GLN A 77 -19.39 -3.25 -14.60
N ASP A 78 -19.01 -2.57 -13.53
CA ASP A 78 -19.50 -1.24 -13.21
C ASP A 78 -19.08 -0.21 -14.28
N ALA A 79 -17.83 -0.26 -14.75
CA ALA A 79 -17.36 0.64 -15.81
C ALA A 79 -18.18 0.47 -17.10
N VAL A 80 -18.45 -0.79 -17.50
CA VAL A 80 -19.26 -1.10 -18.69
C VAL A 80 -20.70 -0.59 -18.51
N ALA A 81 -21.33 -0.86 -17.37
CA ALA A 81 -22.69 -0.42 -17.07
C ALA A 81 -22.83 1.12 -17.09
N ASN A 82 -21.80 1.85 -16.66
CA ASN A 82 -21.79 3.32 -16.71
C ASN A 82 -21.63 3.88 -18.13
N THR A 83 -21.00 3.16 -19.06
CA THR A 83 -20.94 3.54 -20.48
C THR A 83 -22.30 3.41 -21.17
N ASP A 84 -23.04 2.34 -20.86
CA ASP A 84 -24.35 2.07 -21.46
C ASP A 84 -25.44 3.00 -20.87
N GLY A 85 -25.29 3.42 -19.61
CA GLY A 85 -26.17 4.40 -18.96
C GLY A 85 -26.02 5.85 -19.44
N ASN A 86 -24.99 6.19 -20.23
CA ASN A 86 -24.81 7.52 -20.84
C ASN A 86 -25.36 7.61 -22.28
N SER A 87 -25.84 6.51 -22.87
CA SER A 87 -26.46 6.51 -24.21
C SER A 87 -27.93 6.97 -24.21
N ASP A 88 -28.58 7.04 -23.06
CA ASP A 88 -30.02 7.32 -22.94
C ASP A 88 -30.36 8.79 -22.59
N ASN A 89 -29.42 9.74 -22.74
CA ASN A 89 -29.71 11.17 -22.59
C ASN A 89 -29.82 11.98 -23.90
N MET A 90 -29.80 11.31 -25.07
CA MET A 90 -30.25 11.92 -26.33
C MET A 90 -31.72 11.61 -26.61
N GLN A 91 -32.62 11.99 -25.71
CA GLN A 91 -34.04 12.11 -26.04
C GLN A 91 -34.54 13.54 -25.83
N CYS A 92 -34.76 14.18 -26.97
CA CYS A 92 -35.89 15.06 -27.25
C CYS A 92 -36.06 16.30 -26.35
N SER A 93 -35.34 17.37 -26.69
CA SER A 93 -35.83 18.74 -26.51
C SER A 93 -35.70 19.49 -27.83
N THR A 94 -36.54 19.13 -28.81
CA THR A 94 -36.78 19.97 -30.00
C THR A 94 -38.24 19.88 -30.42
N LEU A 95 -39.13 20.38 -29.57
CA LEU A 95 -40.44 20.91 -29.97
C LEU A 95 -40.78 22.08 -29.04
N GLY A 96 -40.59 23.28 -29.58
CA GLY A 96 -40.97 24.58 -29.02
C GLY A 96 -41.04 25.57 -30.16
#